data_AF-A0A2I0PKI8-F1
#
_entry.id   AF-A0A2I0PKI8-F1
#
_cell.length_a   1.000
_cell.length_b   1.000
_cell.length_c   1.000
_cell.angle_alpha   90.00
_cell.angle_beta   90.00
_cell.angle_gamma   90.00
#
_symmetry.space_group_name_H-M   'P 1'
#
loop_
_entity.id
_entity.type
_entity.pdbx_description
1 polymer ?
#
loop_
_entity_poly.entity_id
_entity_poly.type
_entity_poly.pdbx_seq_one_letter_code
_entity_poly.pdbx_strand_id
1 'polypeptide(L)'
;MEEDIILDFDKNDVPVALELLNASKTLCVKKSSLIQPVSLKMNIGIAEDIIKLDATFSFLIHQKQIPKSLNWQTSNDVNLAANEASFATA
;
A
#
# COMPACT_ATOMS: atom_id res chain seq x y z
N MET A 1 4.78 -5.61 17.20
CA MET A 1 3.87 -4.73 16.44
C MET A 1 3.27 -5.63 15.40
N GLU A 2 1.95 -5.81 15.40
CA GLU A 2 1.31 -6.70 14.43
C GLU A 2 1.44 -6.06 13.04
N GLU A 3 1.98 -6.83 12.10
CA GLU A 3 2.23 -6.42 10.72
C GLU A 3 0.89 -6.30 9.99
N ASP A 4 0.28 -5.12 10.07
CA ASP A 4 -1.01 -4.80 9.42
C ASP A 4 -0.92 -4.65 7.90
N ILE A 5 0.26 -4.88 7.33
CA ILE A 5 0.61 -4.67 5.92
C ILE A 5 1.33 -5.93 5.44
N ILE A 6 0.79 -6.56 4.41
CA ILE A 6 1.40 -7.69 3.72
C ILE A 6 1.65 -7.28 2.28
N LEU A 7 2.86 -7.50 1.79
CA LEU A 7 3.25 -7.22 0.42
C LEU A 7 3.78 -8.51 -0.21
N ASP A 8 3.06 -9.02 -1.21
CA ASP A 8 3.42 -10.25 -1.91
C ASP A 8 4.24 -9.96 -3.17
N PHE A 9 5.19 -10.83 -3.43
CA PHE A 9 6.08 -10.78 -4.60
C PHE A 9 5.94 -12.06 -5.43
N ASP A 10 6.09 -11.94 -6.74
CA ASP A 10 6.18 -13.09 -7.62
C ASP A 10 7.59 -13.72 -7.62
N LYS A 11 7.78 -14.77 -8.43
CA LYS A 11 9.06 -15.47 -8.56
C LYS A 11 10.23 -14.63 -9.14
N ASN A 12 9.94 -13.42 -9.62
CA ASN A 12 10.90 -12.49 -10.20
C ASN A 12 11.08 -11.25 -9.30
N ASP A 13 10.70 -11.34 -8.02
CA ASP A 13 10.75 -10.27 -7.03
C ASP A 13 9.90 -9.04 -7.41
N VAL A 14 8.88 -9.22 -8.25
CA VAL A 14 7.95 -8.15 -8.63
C VAL A 14 6.78 -8.12 -7.64
N PRO A 15 6.45 -6.98 -7.02
CA PRO A 15 5.30 -6.89 -6.13
C PRO A 15 3.99 -7.09 -6.91
N VAL A 16 3.11 -7.95 -6.39
CA VAL A 16 1.86 -8.36 -7.07
C VAL A 16 0.60 -8.12 -6.25
N ALA A 17 0.68 -8.09 -4.92
CA ALA A 17 -0.47 -7.83 -4.06
C ALA A 17 -0.08 -7.06 -2.80
N LEU A 18 -0.99 -6.19 -2.34
CA LEU A 18 -0.90 -5.46 -1.08
C LEU A 18 -2.17 -5.74 -0.27
N GLU A 19 -2.02 -6.25 0.94
CA GLU A 19 -3.12 -6.44 1.89
C GLU A 19 -2.94 -5.54 3.11
N LEU A 20 -4.03 -4.89 3.52
CA LEU A 20 -4.09 -4.05 4.72
C LEU A 20 -5.08 -4.66 5.72
N LEU A 21 -4.59 -5.45 6.68
CA LEU A 21 -5.43 -6.24 7.60
C LEU A 21 -6.34 -5.36 8.48
N ASN A 22 -5.84 -4.18 8.88
CA ASN A 22 -6.58 -3.19 9.67
C ASN A 22 -6.76 -1.85 8.91
N ALA A 23 -7.04 -1.90 7.60
CA ALA A 23 -7.05 -0.71 6.73
C ALA A 23 -7.87 0.49 7.27
N SER A 24 -8.99 0.25 7.97
CA SER A 24 -9.81 1.32 8.55
C SER A 24 -9.06 2.11 9.63
N LYS A 25 -8.21 1.42 10.41
CA LYS A 25 -7.37 2.04 11.43
C LYS A 25 -6.18 2.72 10.74
N THR A 26 -5.50 2.03 9.85
CA THR A 26 -4.32 2.52 9.11
C THR A 26 -4.63 3.81 8.33
N LEU A 27 -5.77 3.86 7.65
CA LEU A 27 -6.16 4.99 6.80
C LEU A 27 -7.09 5.99 7.53
N CYS A 28 -7.40 5.74 8.80
CA CYS A 28 -8.32 6.56 9.60
C CYS A 28 -9.65 6.85 8.87
N VAL A 29 -10.29 5.78 8.37
CA VAL A 29 -11.60 5.83 7.70
C VAL A 29 -12.53 4.78 8.30
N LYS A 30 -13.84 5.00 8.19
CA LYS A 30 -14.83 3.99 8.59
C LYS A 30 -14.73 2.76 7.68
N LYS A 31 -14.94 1.56 8.23
CA LYS A 31 -14.96 0.31 7.44
C LYS A 31 -15.90 0.39 6.23
N SER A 32 -17.05 1.05 6.39
CA SER A 32 -18.02 1.28 5.32
C SER A 32 -17.46 2.08 4.14
N SER A 33 -16.45 2.93 4.36
CA SER A 33 -15.81 3.72 3.30
C SER A 33 -14.76 2.92 2.51
N LEU A 34 -14.33 1.73 2.99
CA LEU A 34 -13.32 0.90 2.33
C LEU A 34 -13.87 0.03 1.20
N ILE A 35 -15.20 -0.14 1.11
CA ILE A 35 -15.84 -1.07 0.17
C ILE A 35 -15.52 -0.69 -1.29
N GLN A 36 -15.39 0.61 -1.58
CA GLN A 36 -15.13 1.10 -2.92
C GLN A 36 -14.23 2.34 -2.86
N PRO A 37 -12.90 2.18 -2.80
CA PRO A 37 -11.99 3.30 -3.05
C PRO A 37 -12.26 3.86 -4.46
N VAL A 38 -12.23 5.18 -4.56
CA VAL A 38 -12.43 5.92 -5.81
C VAL A 38 -11.16 5.89 -6.65
N SER A 39 -10.00 5.98 -6.02
CA SER A 39 -8.73 5.86 -6.71
C SER A 39 -7.64 5.36 -5.78
N LEU A 40 -6.58 4.83 -6.38
CA LEU A 40 -5.37 4.40 -5.70
C LEU A 40 -4.18 4.78 -6.58
N LYS A 41 -3.20 5.44 -5.98
CA LYS A 41 -1.85 5.61 -6.53
C LYS A 41 -0.86 5.02 -5.56
N MET A 42 0.04 4.18 -6.04
CA MET A 42 1.01 3.45 -5.22
C MET A 42 2.36 3.41 -5.93
N ASN A 43 3.43 3.59 -5.15
CA ASN A 43 4.79 3.32 -5.56
C ASN A 43 5.44 2.41 -4.51
N ILE A 44 6.16 1.41 -4.98
CA ILE A 44 6.96 0.50 -4.17
C ILE A 44 8.39 0.61 -4.66
N GLY A 45 9.32 0.88 -3.75
CA GLY A 45 10.76 0.88 -4.02
C GLY A 45 11.44 -0.19 -3.18
N ILE A 46 12.26 -1.01 -3.82
CA ILE A 46 13.09 -2.03 -3.19
C ILE A 46 14.54 -1.62 -3.42
N ALA A 47 15.28 -1.42 -2.33
CA ALA A 47 16.72 -1.22 -2.33
C ALA A 47 17.40 -2.38 -1.61
N GLU A 48 18.74 -2.35 -1.54
CA GLU A 48 19.54 -3.42 -0.93
C GLU A 48 19.14 -3.72 0.52
N ASP A 49 18.81 -2.68 1.30
CA ASP A 49 18.55 -2.77 2.74
C ASP A 49 17.10 -2.48 3.13
N ILE A 50 16.30 -1.89 2.24
CA ILE A 50 14.97 -1.38 2.57
C ILE A 50 13.94 -1.64 1.47
N ILE A 51 12.71 -1.92 1.90
CA ILE A 51 11.50 -1.92 1.08
C ILE A 51 10.65 -0.75 1.53
N LYS A 52 10.20 0.08 0.59
CA LYS A 52 9.39 1.25 0.84
C LYS A 52 8.09 1.21 0.03
N LEU A 53 6.99 1.56 0.66
CA LEU A 53 5.66 1.69 0.08
C LEU A 53 5.15 3.12 0.32
N ASP A 54 4.87 3.85 -0.75
CA ASP A 54 4.21 5.15 -0.72
C ASP A 54 2.89 5.05 -1.51
N ALA A 55 1.75 5.07 -0.81
CA ALA A 55 0.43 4.93 -1.41
C ALA A 55 -0.51 6.08 -1.01
N THR A 56 -1.43 6.42 -1.90
CA THR A 56 -2.54 7.35 -1.67
C THR A 56 -3.83 6.73 -2.19
N PHE A 57 -4.74 6.47 -1.25
CA PHE A 57 -6.09 5.99 -1.50
C PHE A 57 -7.04 7.17 -1.46
N SER A 58 -8.01 7.24 -2.36
CA SER A 58 -9.10 8.21 -2.29
C SER A 58 -10.41 7.52 -1.99
N PHE A 59 -11.13 7.99 -0.98
CA PHE A 59 -12.44 7.44 -0.59
C PHE A 59 -13.53 8.49 -0.75
N LEU A 60 -14.75 8.05 -1.07
CA LEU A 60 -15.92 8.92 -1.04
C LEU A 60 -16.49 8.97 0.38
N ILE A 61 -16.34 10.11 1.06
CA ILE A 61 -16.86 10.33 2.41
C ILE A 61 -17.79 11.55 2.35
N HIS A 62 -19.08 11.34 2.62
CA HIS A 62 -20.11 12.38 2.48
C HIS A 62 -20.07 13.08 1.11
N GLN A 63 -19.97 12.29 0.03
CA GLN A 63 -19.88 12.74 -1.37
C GLN A 63 -18.65 13.59 -1.71
N LYS A 64 -17.65 13.65 -0.81
CA LYS A 64 -16.36 14.29 -1.07
C LYS A 64 -15.28 13.24 -1.20
N GLN A 65 -14.41 13.39 -2.20
CA GLN A 65 -13.22 12.57 -2.35
C GLN A 65 -12.18 13.01 -1.31
N ILE A 66 -11.85 12.11 -0.39
CA ILE A 66 -10.88 12.36 0.68
C ILE A 66 -9.66 11.48 0.44
N PRO A 67 -8.48 12.06 0.17
CA PRO A 67 -7.24 11.31 0.05
C PRO A 67 -6.74 10.84 1.42
N LYS A 68 -6.18 9.64 1.47
CA LYS A 68 -5.55 8.99 2.63
C LYS A 68 -4.24 8.39 2.19
N SER A 69 -3.15 8.85 2.78
CA SER A 69 -1.81 8.38 2.46
C SER A 69 -1.38 7.27 3.41
N LEU A 70 -0.62 6.33 2.87
CA LEU A 70 0.08 5.28 3.59
C LEU A 70 1.55 5.36 3.17
N ASN A 71 2.42 5.68 4.11
CA ASN A 71 3.85 5.62 3.93
C ASN A 71 4.36 4.54 4.89
N TRP A 72 4.98 3.52 4.35
CA TRP A 72 5.49 2.39 5.12
C TRP A 72 6.87 1.99 4.61
N GLN A 73 7.68 1.46 5.51
CA GLN A 73 8.99 0.92 5.18
C GLN A 73 9.32 -0.25 6.10
N THR A 74 10.12 -1.17 5.60
CA THR A 74 10.71 -2.29 6.36
C THR A 74 12.07 -2.65 5.79
N SER A 75 12.86 -3.42 6.55
CA SER A 75 14.14 -3.96 6.06
C SER A 75 13.92 -4.97 4.92
N ASN A 76 14.83 -4.99 3.95
CA ASN A 76 14.87 -6.01 2.90
C ASN A 76 15.58 -7.29 3.39
N ASP A 77 15.09 -7.90 4.46
CA ASP A 77 15.74 -9.06 5.10
C ASP A 77 15.64 -10.34 4.26
N VAL A 78 14.80 -10.32 3.21
CA VAL A 78 14.57 -11.42 2.27
C VAL A 78 15.45 -11.35 1.02
N ASN A 79 16.31 -10.32 0.90
CA ASN A 79 17.24 -10.10 -0.21
C ASN A 79 16.55 -10.00 -1.59
N LEU A 80 15.40 -9.32 -1.67
CA LEU A 80 14.75 -9.03 -2.94
C LEU A 80 15.65 -8.15 -3.82
N ALA A 81 15.64 -8.41 -5.13
CA ALA A 81 16.38 -7.58 -6.08
C ALA A 81 15.87 -6.12 -6.07
N ALA A 82 16.80 -5.17 -6.22
CA ALA A 82 16.45 -3.76 -6.31
C ALA A 82 15.54 -3.50 -7.51
N ASN A 83 14.40 -2.86 -7.25
CA ASN A 83 13.34 -2.64 -8.24
C ASN A 83 12.42 -1.50 -7.80
N GLU A 84 11.70 -0.93 -8.77
CA GLU A 84 10.63 0.02 -8.53
C GLU A 84 9.37 -0.41 -9.29
N ALA A 85 8.24 -0.39 -8.60
CA ALA A 85 6.93 -0.67 -9.19
C ALA A 85 5.97 0.47 -8.86
N SER A 86 5.12 0.82 -9.83
CA SER A 86 4.05 1.77 -9.62
C SER A 86 2.72 1.22 -10.10
N PHE A 87 1.66 1.53 -9.36
CA PHE A 87 0.29 1.14 -9.69
C PHE A 87 -0.63 2.36 -9.54
N ALA A 88 -1.52 2.56 -10.51
CA ALA A 88 -2.50 3.62 -10.46
C ALA A 88 -3.83 3.16 -11.07
N THR A 89 -4.93 3.48 -10.40
CA THR A 89 -6.29 3.31 -10.91
C THR A 89 -7.13 4.52 -10.54
N ALA A 90 -8.05 4.90 -11.44
CA ALA A 90 -8.95 6.04 -11.34
C ALA A 90 -10.42 5.61 -11.39
#